data_AF-A0A2H0SEA1-F1
#
_entry.id   AF-A0A2H0SEA1-F1
#
_cell.length_a   1.000
_cell.length_b   1.000
_cell.length_c   1.000
_cell.angle_alpha   90.00
_cell.angle_beta   90.00
_cell.angle_gamma   90.00
#
_symmetry.space_group_name_H-M   'P 1'
#
loop_
_entity.id
_entity.type
_entity.pdbx_description
1 polymer ?
#
loop_
_entity_poly.entity_id
_entity_poly.type
_entity_poly.pdbx_seq_one_letter_code
_entity_poly.pdbx_strand_id
1 'polypeptide(L)'
;MKVNNKIILSVVIAVAIIGVASWIFLSVNKTNQTSNLPTDENNQQVVETKLQAPDQDALAKAEEAIRTFMALPNLTFQYITTQKHPSNFTVGKSTAIADGAIRMDTPSEWDRPVHVIQQKEHINERCEVYEYEVLAKTNQVIEVHVRYPKEVEQTLATTGLKASECESYGSMEIPLKTKDVIERSAFEYLGRDPENAKILIRSDIQSEYISSKKGSANPAANEWKWEDKSVSLPDGLTGDPWQHPTIRIIMTSGGKLLYYLNTTGLFAQ
;
A
#
# COMPACT_ATOMS: atom_id res chain seq x y z
N MET A 1 34.23 -28.65 -10.10
CA MET A 1 33.86 -28.38 -8.69
C MET A 1 32.34 -28.43 -8.58
N LYS A 2 31.78 -29.38 -7.81
CA LYS A 2 30.34 -29.51 -7.56
C LYS A 2 29.92 -28.49 -6.50
N VAL A 3 29.07 -27.54 -6.87
CA VAL A 3 28.44 -26.62 -5.92
C VAL A 3 27.27 -27.33 -5.25
N ASN A 4 27.18 -27.15 -3.95
CA ASN A 4 26.40 -27.96 -3.02
C ASN A 4 24.93 -27.49 -2.97
N ASN A 5 24.01 -28.24 -3.59
CA ASN A 5 22.57 -27.96 -3.71
C ASN A 5 21.76 -27.92 -2.39
N LYS A 6 22.42 -27.87 -1.22
CA LYS A 6 21.73 -27.92 0.09
C LYS A 6 21.30 -26.56 0.64
N ILE A 7 21.79 -25.45 0.09
CA ILE A 7 21.45 -24.09 0.59
C ILE A 7 20.18 -23.53 -0.06
N ILE A 8 19.85 -23.98 -1.27
CA ILE A 8 18.68 -23.48 -2.03
C ILE A 8 17.36 -24.06 -1.48
N LEU A 9 17.39 -25.25 -0.87
CA LEU A 9 16.17 -25.91 -0.37
C LEU A 9 15.66 -25.31 0.96
N SER A 10 16.52 -24.67 1.75
CA SER A 10 16.12 -24.12 3.06
C SER A 10 15.40 -22.77 2.98
N VAL A 11 15.63 -21.99 1.93
CA VAL A 11 14.99 -20.66 1.75
C VAL A 11 13.57 -20.80 1.19
N VAL A 12 13.33 -21.79 0.33
CA VAL A 12 11.99 -22.07 -0.24
C VAL A 12 11.01 -22.59 0.82
N ILE A 13 11.50 -23.35 1.81
CA ILE A 13 10.66 -23.89 2.89
C ILE A 13 10.25 -22.78 3.88
N ALA A 14 11.10 -21.79 4.15
CA ALA A 14 10.78 -20.70 5.09
C ALA A 14 9.69 -19.74 4.56
N VAL A 15 9.66 -19.48 3.25
CA VAL A 15 8.64 -18.63 2.62
C VAL A 15 7.30 -19.38 2.47
N ALA A 16 7.33 -20.70 2.26
CA ALA A 16 6.13 -21.52 2.20
C ALA A 16 5.43 -21.67 3.57
N ILE A 17 6.18 -21.76 4.68
CA ILE A 17 5.59 -21.95 6.02
C ILE A 17 4.85 -20.68 6.50
N ILE A 18 5.32 -19.49 6.13
CA ILE A 18 4.64 -18.22 6.47
C ILE A 18 3.34 -18.04 5.65
N GLY A 19 3.33 -18.50 4.40
CA GLY A 19 2.13 -18.52 3.56
C GLY A 19 1.06 -19.52 4.00
N VAL A 20 1.47 -20.71 4.48
CA VAL A 20 0.53 -21.76 4.93
C VAL A 20 -0.06 -21.47 6.31
N ALA A 21 0.69 -20.83 7.22
CA ALA A 21 0.14 -20.42 8.52
C ALA A 21 -0.97 -19.36 8.39
N SER A 22 -0.87 -18.47 7.40
CA SER A 22 -1.91 -17.47 7.11
C SER A 22 -3.15 -18.08 6.45
N TRP A 23 -2.99 -19.17 5.69
CA TRP A 23 -4.12 -19.87 5.05
C TRP A 23 -4.92 -20.73 6.03
N ILE A 24 -4.26 -21.40 6.99
CA ILE A 24 -4.95 -22.20 8.02
C ILE A 24 -5.77 -21.31 8.97
N PHE A 25 -5.32 -20.08 9.25
CA PHE A 25 -6.10 -19.14 10.07
C PHE A 25 -7.36 -18.62 9.35
N LEU A 26 -7.36 -18.58 8.02
CA LEU A 26 -8.51 -18.15 7.22
C LEU A 26 -9.46 -19.29 6.83
N SER A 27 -8.98 -20.54 6.79
CA SER A 27 -9.81 -21.69 6.39
C SER A 27 -10.53 -22.41 7.54
N VAL A 28 -10.17 -22.17 8.80
CA VAL A 28 -10.84 -22.81 9.97
C VAL A 28 -12.08 -22.06 10.45
N ASN A 29 -12.30 -20.80 10.02
CA ASN A 29 -13.46 -20.00 10.45
C ASN A 29 -14.72 -20.15 9.58
N LYS A 30 -14.78 -21.12 8.67
CA LYS A 30 -15.94 -21.32 7.77
C LYS A 30 -16.88 -22.47 8.12
N THR A 31 -16.76 -23.07 9.31
CA THR A 31 -17.66 -24.17 9.69
C THR A 31 -18.13 -24.06 11.14
N ASN A 32 -19.43 -23.75 11.28
CA ASN A 32 -20.30 -23.95 12.45
C ASN A 32 -20.04 -23.13 13.72
N GLN A 33 -20.67 -21.95 13.81
CA GLN A 33 -21.33 -21.52 15.05
C GLN A 33 -22.65 -20.82 14.72
N THR A 34 -23.74 -21.59 14.68
CA THR A 34 -25.06 -21.08 15.04
C THR A 34 -25.07 -20.80 16.54
N SER A 35 -24.75 -19.58 16.95
CA SER A 35 -25.08 -19.09 18.29
C SER A 35 -26.45 -18.43 18.22
N ASN A 36 -27.43 -19.08 18.84
CA ASN A 36 -28.70 -18.46 19.19
C ASN A 36 -28.41 -17.32 20.20
N LEU A 37 -28.62 -16.07 19.78
CA LEU A 37 -28.80 -14.94 20.69
C LEU A 37 -30.11 -14.20 20.35
N PRO A 38 -30.76 -13.56 21.34
CA PRO A 38 -32.13 -13.09 21.21
C PRO A 38 -32.24 -11.94 20.21
N THR A 39 -33.29 -11.98 19.39
CA THR A 39 -33.74 -10.87 18.55
C THR A 39 -34.28 -9.74 19.41
N ASP A 40 -33.47 -8.71 19.63
CA ASP A 40 -33.98 -7.37 19.89
C ASP A 40 -34.06 -6.62 18.55
N GLU A 41 -35.28 -6.56 18.04
CA GLU A 41 -35.70 -5.72 16.92
C GLU A 41 -35.58 -4.24 17.32
N ASN A 42 -34.43 -3.62 17.02
CA ASN A 42 -34.39 -2.17 16.82
C ASN A 42 -33.54 -1.86 15.59
N ASN A 43 -34.26 -1.57 14.50
CA ASN A 43 -33.75 -1.13 13.21
C ASN A 43 -32.77 0.03 13.33
N GLN A 44 -31.48 -0.26 13.16
CA GLN A 44 -30.56 0.60 12.42
C GLN A 44 -29.97 -0.21 11.29
N GLN A 45 -30.74 -0.31 10.21
CA GLN A 45 -30.26 -0.73 8.91
C GLN A 45 -29.28 0.35 8.45
N VAL A 46 -28.00 0.19 8.78
CA VAL A 46 -26.93 1.01 8.21
C VAL A 46 -26.95 0.74 6.72
N VAL A 47 -27.54 1.65 5.95
CA VAL A 47 -27.47 1.62 4.50
C VAL A 47 -26.01 1.87 4.14
N GLU A 48 -25.28 0.79 3.88
CA GLU A 48 -23.94 0.86 3.31
C GLU A 48 -24.08 1.52 1.94
N THR A 49 -23.83 2.83 1.89
CA THR A 49 -23.92 3.59 0.66
C THR A 49 -22.74 3.17 -0.19
N LYS A 50 -22.98 2.30 -1.17
CA LYS A 50 -21.97 1.88 -2.14
C LYS A 50 -21.39 3.15 -2.78
N LEU A 51 -20.10 3.40 -2.55
CA LEU A 51 -19.42 4.56 -3.13
C LEU A 51 -19.56 4.52 -4.64
N GLN A 52 -20.01 5.63 -5.20
CA GLN A 52 -20.21 5.75 -6.64
C GLN A 52 -18.84 5.80 -7.32
N ALA A 53 -18.74 5.15 -8.49
CA ALA A 53 -17.57 5.31 -9.35
C ALA A 53 -17.42 6.80 -9.75
N PRO A 54 -16.19 7.29 -9.93
CA PRO A 54 -15.97 8.66 -10.40
C PRO A 54 -16.58 8.85 -11.78
N ASP A 55 -17.00 10.07 -12.08
CA ASP A 55 -17.27 10.46 -13.47
C ASP A 55 -15.97 10.52 -14.29
N GLN A 56 -16.10 10.70 -15.60
CA GLN A 56 -14.95 10.69 -16.51
C GLN A 56 -13.97 11.85 -16.26
N ASP A 57 -14.45 13.02 -15.79
CA ASP A 57 -13.60 14.18 -15.53
C ASP A 57 -12.79 13.99 -14.25
N ALA A 58 -13.42 13.50 -13.19
CA ALA A 58 -12.75 13.15 -11.94
C ALA A 58 -11.69 12.06 -12.16
N LEU A 59 -12.02 11.02 -12.94
CA LEU A 59 -11.07 9.97 -13.27
C LEU A 59 -9.88 10.51 -14.09
N ALA A 60 -10.13 11.36 -15.09
CA ALA A 60 -9.08 11.96 -15.92
C ALA A 60 -8.11 12.82 -15.09
N LYS A 61 -8.60 13.57 -14.09
CA LYS A 61 -7.76 14.35 -13.16
C LYS A 61 -6.91 13.46 -12.27
N ALA A 62 -7.47 12.35 -11.77
CA ALA A 62 -6.72 11.39 -10.98
C ALA A 62 -5.60 10.73 -11.81
N GLU A 63 -5.89 10.33 -13.05
CA GLU A 63 -4.89 9.80 -13.97
C GLU A 63 -3.78 10.82 -14.30
N GLU A 64 -4.14 12.09 -14.50
CA GLU A 64 -3.17 13.15 -14.77
C GLU A 64 -2.24 13.42 -13.57
N ALA A 65 -2.80 13.36 -12.35
CA ALA A 65 -1.99 13.42 -11.13
C ALA A 65 -0.99 12.25 -11.06
N ILE A 66 -1.40 11.04 -11.43
CA ILE A 66 -0.50 9.88 -11.50
C ILE A 66 0.60 10.10 -12.55
N ARG A 67 0.27 10.55 -13.77
CA ARG A 67 1.26 10.84 -14.83
C ARG A 67 2.28 11.86 -14.37
N THR A 68 1.82 12.91 -13.69
CA THR A 68 2.67 13.95 -13.10
C THR A 68 3.58 13.38 -12.01
N PHE A 69 3.02 12.65 -11.06
CA PHE A 69 3.76 12.02 -9.96
C PHE A 69 4.82 11.03 -10.46
N MET A 70 4.47 10.19 -11.44
CA MET A 70 5.41 9.22 -12.02
C MET A 70 6.41 9.88 -13.00
N ALA A 71 6.15 11.11 -13.43
CA ALA A 71 6.87 11.81 -14.51
C ALA A 71 6.87 11.00 -15.82
N LEU A 72 5.73 10.38 -16.13
CA LEU A 72 5.53 9.53 -17.31
C LEU A 72 4.20 9.91 -17.99
N PRO A 73 4.21 10.82 -18.99
CA PRO A 73 2.99 11.39 -19.57
C PRO A 73 2.18 10.39 -20.43
N ASN A 74 2.78 9.27 -20.81
CA ASN A 74 2.14 8.30 -21.72
C ASN A 74 1.59 7.07 -20.98
N LEU A 75 1.54 7.09 -19.64
CA LEU A 75 0.95 5.98 -18.88
C LEU A 75 -0.53 5.81 -19.22
N THR A 76 -0.92 4.55 -19.38
CA THR A 76 -2.30 4.14 -19.59
C THR A 76 -2.80 3.37 -18.38
N PHE A 77 -4.09 3.51 -18.09
CA PHE A 77 -4.65 3.09 -16.82
C PHE A 77 -5.85 2.17 -16.96
N GLN A 78 -6.09 1.42 -15.88
CA GLN A 78 -7.31 0.71 -15.60
C GLN A 78 -7.83 1.18 -14.23
N TYR A 79 -9.05 1.70 -14.21
CA TYR A 79 -9.76 1.95 -12.95
C TYR A 79 -10.16 0.63 -12.29
N ILE A 80 -9.87 0.50 -10.99
CA ILE A 80 -10.15 -0.70 -10.21
C ILE A 80 -11.40 -0.51 -9.36
N THR A 81 -11.40 0.49 -8.47
CA THR A 81 -12.52 0.76 -7.55
C THR A 81 -12.39 2.14 -6.90
N THR A 82 -13.44 2.57 -6.20
CA THR A 82 -13.36 3.61 -5.18
C THR A 82 -13.42 2.94 -3.81
N GLN A 83 -12.61 3.40 -2.87
CA GLN A 83 -12.66 2.98 -1.47
C GLN A 83 -13.02 4.16 -0.57
N LYS A 84 -13.55 3.86 0.61
CA LYS A 84 -13.99 4.86 1.59
C LYS A 84 -12.80 5.56 2.27
N HIS A 85 -11.73 4.81 2.47
CA HIS A 85 -10.46 5.25 3.03
C HIS A 85 -9.33 4.55 2.27
N PRO A 86 -8.09 5.07 2.30
CA PRO A 86 -6.93 4.38 1.77
C PRO A 86 -6.68 3.04 2.47
N SER A 87 -6.06 2.08 1.78
CA SER A 87 -5.81 0.73 2.33
C SER A 87 -4.96 0.75 3.61
N ASN A 88 -4.00 1.66 3.72
CA ASN A 88 -3.11 1.80 4.88
C ASN A 88 -3.42 3.04 5.72
N PHE A 89 -4.70 3.39 5.86
CA PHE A 89 -5.12 4.50 6.71
C PHE A 89 -6.56 4.32 7.22
N THR A 90 -6.73 4.22 8.53
CA THR A 90 -8.03 4.34 9.19
C THR A 90 -7.88 5.19 10.45
N VAL A 91 -8.85 6.06 10.72
CA VAL A 91 -8.91 6.84 11.96
C VAL A 91 -10.24 6.56 12.63
N GLY A 92 -10.23 6.14 13.88
CA GLY A 92 -11.47 5.88 14.58
C GLY A 92 -11.31 5.72 16.07
N LYS A 93 -12.44 5.51 16.74
CA LYS A 93 -12.44 5.11 18.15
C LYS A 93 -12.17 3.61 18.23
N SER A 94 -11.03 3.25 18.81
CA SER A 94 -10.70 1.86 19.09
C SER A 94 -11.43 1.38 20.35
N THR A 95 -12.20 0.31 20.20
CA THR A 95 -12.91 -0.35 21.29
C THR A 95 -12.49 -1.81 21.32
N ALA A 96 -11.94 -2.26 22.44
CA ALA A 96 -11.69 -3.68 22.65
C ALA A 96 -13.02 -4.43 22.70
N ILE A 97 -13.12 -5.51 21.94
CA ILE A 97 -14.25 -6.45 21.97
C ILE A 97 -13.78 -7.81 22.53
N ALA A 98 -14.70 -8.77 22.66
CA ALA A 98 -14.38 -10.10 23.17
C ALA A 98 -13.23 -10.76 22.38
N ASP A 99 -12.51 -11.66 23.05
CA ASP A 99 -11.40 -12.45 22.49
C ASP A 99 -10.20 -11.63 21.96
N GLY A 100 -9.99 -10.42 22.49
CA GLY A 100 -8.83 -9.59 22.18
C GLY A 100 -8.88 -8.91 20.82
N ALA A 101 -10.00 -9.02 20.11
CA ALA A 101 -10.23 -8.27 18.88
C ALA A 101 -10.49 -6.79 19.18
N ILE A 102 -10.19 -5.94 18.20
CA ILE A 102 -10.41 -4.49 18.27
C ILE A 102 -11.39 -4.11 17.19
N ARG A 103 -12.44 -3.37 17.56
CA ARG A 103 -13.33 -2.68 16.62
C ARG A 103 -12.86 -1.23 16.49
N MET A 104 -12.74 -0.74 15.26
CA MET A 104 -12.44 0.66 14.98
C MET A 104 -13.65 1.33 14.35
N ASP A 105 -14.31 2.21 15.12
CA ASP A 105 -15.43 3.00 14.64
C ASP A 105 -14.93 4.31 14.03
N THR A 106 -14.95 4.41 12.70
CA THR A 106 -14.47 5.59 11.97
C THR A 106 -15.57 6.64 11.84
N PRO A 107 -15.42 7.84 12.43
CA PRO A 107 -16.37 8.93 12.24
C PRO A 107 -16.41 9.38 10.76
N SER A 108 -17.59 9.77 10.27
CA SER A 108 -17.77 10.12 8.86
C SER A 108 -16.92 11.31 8.39
N GLU A 109 -16.56 12.22 9.28
CA GLU A 109 -15.66 13.34 9.00
C GLU A 109 -14.22 12.89 8.70
N TRP A 110 -13.88 11.63 9.03
CA TRP A 110 -12.62 10.97 8.70
C TRP A 110 -12.71 10.10 7.44
N ASP A 111 -13.82 10.19 6.71
CA ASP A 111 -13.93 9.60 5.37
C ASP A 111 -12.91 10.26 4.43
N ARG A 112 -12.08 9.44 3.80
CA ARG A 112 -10.99 9.87 2.89
C ARG A 112 -11.10 9.05 1.61
N PRO A 113 -12.14 9.27 0.80
CA PRO A 113 -12.39 8.44 -0.35
C PRO A 113 -11.22 8.51 -1.34
N VAL A 114 -10.79 7.35 -1.83
CA VAL A 114 -9.72 7.23 -2.82
C VAL A 114 -10.19 6.49 -4.06
N HIS A 115 -9.65 6.88 -5.21
CA HIS A 115 -9.73 6.11 -6.44
C HIS A 115 -8.52 5.19 -6.52
N VAL A 116 -8.80 3.90 -6.70
CA VAL A 116 -7.79 2.87 -6.92
C VAL A 116 -7.64 2.66 -8.41
N ILE A 117 -6.46 2.95 -8.92
CA ILE A 117 -6.14 2.95 -10.34
C ILE A 117 -4.87 2.13 -10.52
N GLN A 118 -4.82 1.27 -11.54
CA GLN A 118 -3.64 0.49 -11.86
C GLN A 118 -3.09 0.92 -13.23
N GLN A 119 -1.77 1.04 -13.38
CA GLN A 119 -1.18 1.23 -14.71
C GLN A 119 -1.21 -0.08 -15.49
N LYS A 120 -1.30 -0.01 -16.82
CA LYS A 120 -1.26 -1.19 -17.69
C LYS A 120 0.17 -1.60 -18.02
N GLU A 121 1.10 -0.66 -17.99
CA GLU A 121 2.50 -0.91 -18.31
C GLU A 121 3.19 -1.68 -17.18
N HIS A 122 3.89 -2.74 -17.56
CA HIS A 122 4.72 -3.51 -16.64
C HIS A 122 5.90 -2.70 -16.09
N ILE A 123 6.32 -3.00 -14.85
CA ILE A 123 7.48 -2.36 -14.22
C ILE A 123 8.76 -2.94 -14.82
N ASN A 124 9.22 -2.34 -15.93
CA ASN A 124 10.28 -2.88 -16.78
C ASN A 124 9.85 -4.24 -17.38
N GLU A 125 10.78 -5.20 -17.51
CA GLU A 125 10.51 -6.55 -18.04
C GLU A 125 9.90 -7.49 -16.98
N ARG A 126 9.04 -6.98 -16.08
CA ARG A 126 8.49 -7.77 -14.97
C ARG A 126 6.98 -7.94 -15.07
N CYS A 127 6.43 -8.95 -14.41
CA CYS A 127 4.99 -9.16 -14.44
C CYS A 127 4.22 -8.11 -13.64
N GLU A 128 4.83 -7.47 -12.64
CA GLU A 128 4.15 -6.53 -11.77
C GLU A 128 3.92 -5.15 -12.40
N VAL A 129 2.92 -4.46 -11.88
CA VAL A 129 2.48 -3.12 -12.25
C VAL A 129 2.36 -2.26 -10.98
N TYR A 130 2.30 -0.95 -11.16
CA TYR A 130 1.96 -0.04 -10.05
C TYR A 130 0.44 0.12 -9.94
N GLU A 131 -0.06 0.03 -8.71
CA GLU A 131 -1.41 0.46 -8.33
C GLU A 131 -1.30 1.67 -7.40
N TYR A 132 -2.20 2.61 -7.62
CA TYR A 132 -2.22 3.95 -7.05
C TYR A 132 -3.51 4.13 -6.27
N GLU A 133 -3.42 4.73 -5.09
CA GLU A 133 -4.57 5.28 -4.38
C GLU A 133 -4.51 6.80 -4.43
N VAL A 134 -5.51 7.40 -5.08
CA VAL A 134 -5.57 8.84 -5.33
C VAL A 134 -6.73 9.45 -4.56
N LEU A 135 -6.47 10.44 -3.71
CA LEU A 135 -7.51 11.08 -2.91
C LEU A 135 -8.55 11.78 -3.79
N ALA A 136 -9.81 11.37 -3.71
CA ALA A 136 -10.87 11.83 -4.62
C ALA A 136 -11.10 13.34 -4.55
N LYS A 137 -10.87 13.96 -3.39
CA LYS A 137 -11.09 15.40 -3.17
C LYS A 137 -10.01 16.27 -3.83
N THR A 138 -8.75 15.84 -3.81
CA THR A 138 -7.60 16.69 -4.17
C THR A 138 -6.78 16.16 -5.35
N ASN A 139 -7.03 14.92 -5.77
CA ASN A 139 -6.20 14.16 -6.72
C ASN A 139 -4.77 13.92 -6.22
N GLN A 140 -4.50 14.04 -4.92
CA GLN A 140 -3.19 13.67 -4.37
C GLN A 140 -2.98 12.16 -4.50
N VAL A 141 -1.82 11.73 -5.00
CA VAL A 141 -1.37 10.34 -4.91
C VAL A 141 -0.98 10.08 -3.44
N ILE A 142 -1.78 9.27 -2.75
CA ILE A 142 -1.59 8.94 -1.33
C ILE A 142 -0.67 7.72 -1.20
N GLU A 143 -0.88 6.73 -2.05
CA GLU A 143 -0.18 5.45 -1.96
C GLU A 143 0.16 4.93 -3.35
N VAL A 144 1.34 4.33 -3.48
CA VAL A 144 1.73 3.54 -4.64
C VAL A 144 2.32 2.23 -4.15
N HIS A 145 1.82 1.11 -4.66
CA HIS A 145 2.38 -0.21 -4.36
C HIS A 145 2.53 -1.06 -5.61
N VAL A 146 3.40 -2.06 -5.52
CA VAL A 146 3.63 -3.04 -6.58
C VAL A 146 2.61 -4.17 -6.44
N ARG A 147 1.87 -4.47 -7.52
CA ARG A 147 0.87 -5.55 -7.59
C ARG A 147 1.04 -6.36 -8.85
N TYR A 148 0.45 -7.54 -8.89
CA TYR A 148 0.21 -8.19 -10.18
C TYR A 148 -0.93 -7.47 -10.91
N PRO A 149 -0.94 -7.46 -12.26
CA PRO A 149 -2.06 -6.97 -13.04
C PRO A 149 -3.36 -7.63 -12.57
N LYS A 150 -4.46 -6.88 -12.57
CA LYS A 150 -5.73 -7.36 -12.00
C LYS A 150 -6.20 -8.68 -12.61
N GLU A 151 -5.96 -8.83 -13.90
CA GLU A 151 -6.29 -10.00 -14.72
C GLU A 151 -5.51 -11.25 -14.26
N VAL A 152 -4.24 -11.05 -13.87
CA VAL A 152 -3.35 -12.09 -13.34
C VAL A 152 -3.72 -12.44 -11.90
N GLU A 153 -4.04 -11.45 -11.04
CA GLU A 153 -4.47 -11.71 -9.64
C GLU A 153 -5.67 -12.67 -9.57
N GLN A 154 -6.68 -12.47 -10.41
CA GLN A 154 -7.88 -13.33 -10.45
C GLN A 154 -7.55 -14.77 -10.87
N THR A 155 -6.61 -14.93 -11.80
CA THR A 155 -6.14 -16.23 -12.27
C THR A 155 -5.30 -16.93 -11.19
N LEU A 156 -4.39 -16.20 -10.53
CA LEU A 156 -3.58 -16.73 -9.43
C LEU A 156 -4.45 -17.25 -8.28
N ALA A 157 -5.50 -16.51 -7.91
CA ALA A 157 -6.41 -16.87 -6.83
C ALA A 157 -7.23 -18.14 -7.12
N THR A 158 -7.45 -18.46 -8.39
CA THR A 158 -8.34 -19.56 -8.81
C THR A 158 -7.59 -20.83 -9.20
N THR A 159 -6.44 -20.72 -9.88
CA THR A 159 -5.74 -21.90 -10.40
C THR A 159 -4.49 -22.29 -9.62
N GLY A 160 -4.05 -21.47 -8.65
CA GLY A 160 -2.80 -21.71 -7.93
C GLY A 160 -1.61 -21.73 -8.89
N LEU A 161 -1.15 -20.55 -9.30
CA LEU A 161 -0.06 -20.33 -10.24
C LEU A 161 -0.25 -20.96 -11.63
N LYS A 162 -0.56 -20.11 -12.62
CA LYS A 162 0.18 -20.20 -13.88
C LYS A 162 1.24 -19.11 -13.87
N ALA A 163 2.32 -19.37 -13.14
CA ALA A 163 3.56 -18.61 -13.26
C ALA A 163 4.07 -18.56 -14.71
N SER A 164 3.60 -19.42 -15.63
CA SER A 164 4.08 -19.49 -17.01
C SER A 164 4.00 -18.19 -17.81
N GLU A 165 3.01 -17.31 -17.55
CA GLU A 165 2.97 -15.99 -18.21
C GLU A 165 4.01 -15.05 -17.60
N CYS A 166 4.08 -14.97 -16.27
CA CYS A 166 5.05 -14.16 -15.54
C CYS A 166 6.50 -14.69 -15.60
N GLU A 167 6.71 -15.98 -15.89
CA GLU A 167 8.03 -16.63 -16.01
C GLU A 167 8.83 -16.10 -17.20
N SER A 168 8.13 -15.59 -18.22
CA SER A 168 8.75 -14.93 -19.38
C SER A 168 9.28 -13.53 -19.05
N TYR A 169 8.79 -12.93 -17.97
CA TYR A 169 9.20 -11.62 -17.50
C TYR A 169 10.39 -11.79 -16.54
N GLY A 170 11.51 -11.15 -16.85
CA GLY A 170 12.78 -11.28 -16.14
C GLY A 170 12.70 -11.00 -14.63
N SER A 171 13.67 -11.53 -13.90
CA SER A 171 13.85 -11.30 -12.46
C SER A 171 14.18 -9.83 -12.14
N MET A 172 14.08 -9.45 -10.87
CA MET A 172 14.52 -8.17 -10.34
C MET A 172 16.06 -7.93 -10.40
N GLU A 173 16.77 -8.50 -11.37
CA GLU A 173 18.20 -8.26 -11.59
C GLU A 173 18.42 -6.92 -12.30
N ILE A 174 18.19 -5.85 -11.55
CA ILE A 174 18.58 -4.49 -11.93
C ILE A 174 20.03 -4.27 -11.46
N PRO A 175 20.88 -3.59 -12.26
CA PRO A 175 22.19 -3.17 -11.79
C PRO A 175 22.05 -2.45 -10.45
N LEU A 176 22.79 -2.93 -9.45
CA LEU A 176 22.77 -2.36 -8.11
C LEU A 176 23.28 -0.93 -8.16
N LYS A 177 22.57 -0.03 -7.46
CA LYS A 177 22.92 1.38 -7.36
C LYS A 177 23.50 1.66 -5.97
N THR A 178 24.29 2.71 -5.85
CA THR A 178 24.76 3.17 -4.53
C THR A 178 23.60 3.75 -3.73
N LYS A 179 23.71 3.76 -2.40
CA LYS A 179 22.70 4.35 -1.50
C LYS A 179 22.34 5.78 -1.93
N ASP A 180 23.33 6.62 -2.22
CA ASP A 180 23.10 8.04 -2.57
C ASP A 180 22.30 8.19 -3.87
N VAL A 181 22.53 7.29 -4.84
CA VAL A 181 21.75 7.31 -6.08
C VAL A 181 20.31 6.87 -5.82
N ILE A 182 20.11 5.85 -4.97
CA ILE A 182 18.77 5.38 -4.59
C ILE A 182 18.03 6.47 -3.81
N GLU A 183 18.69 7.14 -2.86
CA GLU A 183 18.15 8.22 -2.04
C GLU A 183 17.70 9.41 -2.91
N ARG A 184 18.56 9.86 -3.83
CA ARG A 184 18.20 10.92 -4.77
C ARG A 184 16.98 10.53 -5.61
N SER A 185 16.93 9.31 -6.16
CA SER A 185 15.76 8.85 -6.90
C SER A 185 14.50 8.76 -6.04
N ALA A 186 14.61 8.42 -4.76
CA ALA A 186 13.49 8.45 -3.83
C ALA A 186 12.99 9.90 -3.64
N PHE A 187 13.90 10.83 -3.40
CA PHE A 187 13.56 12.22 -3.13
C PHE A 187 13.04 12.95 -4.37
N GLU A 188 13.37 12.48 -5.57
CA GLU A 188 12.74 12.95 -6.81
C GLU A 188 11.23 12.69 -6.83
N TYR A 189 10.73 11.53 -6.37
CA TYR A 189 9.28 11.30 -6.28
C TYR A 189 8.63 12.29 -5.32
N LEU A 190 9.28 12.52 -4.18
CA LEU A 190 8.81 13.44 -3.16
C LEU A 190 8.78 14.90 -3.65
N GLY A 191 9.76 15.30 -4.47
CA GLY A 191 9.82 16.63 -5.07
C GLY A 191 8.76 16.89 -6.13
N ARG A 192 8.03 15.87 -6.60
CA ARG A 192 6.96 16.02 -7.62
C ARG A 192 5.61 16.39 -7.02
N ASP A 193 5.47 16.32 -5.70
CA ASP A 193 4.29 16.77 -4.97
C ASP A 193 4.68 17.73 -3.82
N PRO A 194 5.20 18.93 -4.16
CA PRO A 194 5.78 19.84 -3.16
C PRO A 194 4.75 20.33 -2.14
N GLU A 195 3.48 20.46 -2.52
CA GLU A 195 2.43 20.93 -1.63
C GLU A 195 2.15 19.95 -0.49
N ASN A 196 2.17 18.64 -0.78
CA ASN A 196 1.97 17.61 0.23
C ASN A 196 3.28 17.04 0.79
N ALA A 197 4.43 17.56 0.34
CA ALA A 197 5.76 17.20 0.82
C ALA A 197 6.40 18.28 1.71
N LYS A 198 5.61 19.25 2.20
CA LYS A 198 6.09 20.34 3.08
C LYS A 198 6.78 19.86 4.36
N ILE A 199 6.48 18.64 4.82
CA ILE A 199 7.19 18.03 5.95
C ILE A 199 8.70 17.89 5.71
N LEU A 200 9.14 17.78 4.45
CA LEU A 200 10.54 17.56 4.08
C LEU A 200 11.43 18.80 4.27
N ILE A 201 10.84 20.00 4.27
CA ILE A 201 11.57 21.25 4.47
C ILE A 201 11.61 21.69 5.94
N ARG A 202 10.92 20.96 6.82
CA ARG A 202 10.89 21.24 8.26
C ARG A 202 12.19 20.76 8.91
N SER A 203 12.93 21.66 9.53
CA SER A 203 14.20 21.33 10.20
C SER A 203 14.02 20.45 11.45
N ASP A 204 12.86 20.52 12.08
CA ASP A 204 12.53 19.75 13.28
C ASP A 204 12.13 18.29 12.98
N ILE A 205 11.92 17.94 11.71
CA ILE A 205 11.57 16.58 11.27
C ILE A 205 12.70 16.03 10.41
N GLN A 206 13.40 15.04 10.94
CA GLN A 206 14.49 14.37 10.23
C GLN A 206 14.01 13.05 9.65
N SER A 207 14.50 12.71 8.45
CA SER A 207 14.23 11.40 7.85
C SER A 207 14.87 10.29 8.66
N GLU A 208 14.13 9.22 8.93
CA GLU A 208 14.69 7.95 9.38
C GLU A 208 14.99 7.07 8.17
N TYR A 209 16.21 6.52 8.10
CA TYR A 209 16.59 5.53 7.09
C TYR A 209 16.52 4.12 7.67
N ILE A 210 15.72 3.25 7.04
CA ILE A 210 15.49 1.88 7.48
C ILE A 210 15.82 0.94 6.31
N SER A 211 16.68 -0.06 6.54
CA SER A 211 16.99 -1.07 5.53
C SER A 211 16.43 -2.43 5.89
N SER A 212 16.02 -3.21 4.88
CA SER A 212 15.49 -4.56 5.09
C SER A 212 16.49 -5.53 5.73
N LYS A 213 17.79 -5.20 5.66
CA LYS A 213 18.87 -5.94 6.31
C LYS A 213 19.96 -4.98 6.77
N LYS A 214 19.95 -4.64 8.05
CA LYS A 214 20.95 -3.75 8.67
C LYS A 214 22.38 -4.26 8.41
N GLY A 215 23.27 -3.35 8.00
CA GLY A 215 24.66 -3.66 7.68
C GLY A 215 24.88 -4.35 6.31
N SER A 216 23.83 -4.65 5.55
CA SER A 216 23.99 -5.10 4.17
C SER A 216 24.42 -3.95 3.26
N ALA A 217 25.37 -4.21 2.36
CA ALA A 217 25.76 -3.25 1.33
C ALA A 217 24.65 -3.01 0.30
N ASN A 218 23.79 -4.00 0.06
CA ASN A 218 22.71 -3.95 -0.93
C ASN A 218 21.43 -4.60 -0.36
N PRO A 219 20.76 -3.94 0.61
CA PRO A 219 19.52 -4.46 1.17
C PRO A 219 18.42 -4.51 0.10
N ALA A 220 17.56 -5.52 0.13
CA ALA A 220 16.50 -5.68 -0.87
C ALA A 220 15.55 -4.46 -0.91
N ALA A 221 15.30 -3.83 0.24
CA ALA A 221 14.51 -2.61 0.37
C ALA A 221 15.22 -1.55 1.23
N ASN A 222 15.10 -0.30 0.79
CA ASN A 222 15.68 0.90 1.38
C ASN A 222 14.52 1.89 1.62
N GLU A 223 14.20 2.16 2.87
CA GLU A 223 13.09 3.03 3.26
C GLU A 223 13.61 4.35 3.83
N TRP A 224 13.00 5.45 3.40
CA TRP A 224 13.06 6.74 4.09
C TRP A 224 11.68 7.07 4.62
N LYS A 225 11.63 7.41 5.91
CA LYS A 225 10.41 7.74 6.64
C LYS A 225 10.51 9.12 7.29
N TRP A 226 9.46 9.92 7.17
CA TRP A 226 9.25 11.16 7.91
C TRP A 226 7.94 11.06 8.68
N GLU A 227 7.92 11.56 9.91
CA GLU A 227 6.75 11.51 10.79
C GLU A 227 6.60 12.83 11.54
N ASP A 228 5.46 13.49 11.40
CA ASP A 228 5.16 14.75 12.06
C ASP A 228 4.47 14.53 13.40
N LYS A 229 5.27 14.29 14.44
CA LYS A 229 4.78 14.08 15.81
C LYS A 229 4.20 15.35 16.45
N SER A 230 4.27 16.51 15.79
CA SER A 230 3.63 17.74 16.27
C SER A 230 2.13 17.80 15.95
N VAL A 231 1.65 16.95 15.04
CA VAL A 231 0.23 16.83 14.69
C VAL A 231 -0.33 15.55 15.30
N SER A 232 -1.32 15.68 16.18
CA SER A 232 -2.03 14.56 16.79
C SER A 232 -3.48 14.51 16.32
N LEU A 233 -4.06 13.31 16.35
CA LEU A 233 -5.49 13.14 16.19
C LEU A 233 -6.26 13.81 17.36
N PRO A 234 -7.53 14.21 17.13
CA PRO A 234 -8.40 14.65 18.21
C PRO A 234 -8.52 13.65 19.35
N ASP A 235 -8.77 14.15 20.55
CA ASP A 235 -8.91 13.32 21.76
C ASP A 235 -9.91 12.18 21.56
N GLY A 236 -9.50 10.97 21.95
CA GLY A 236 -10.32 9.76 21.86
C GLY A 236 -10.31 9.06 20.50
N LEU A 237 -9.62 9.63 19.50
CA LEU A 237 -9.38 8.96 18.21
C LEU A 237 -7.98 8.34 18.16
N THR A 238 -7.86 7.28 17.38
CA THR A 238 -6.61 6.57 17.12
C THR A 238 -6.50 6.27 15.63
N GLY A 239 -5.28 6.31 15.11
CA GLY A 239 -4.99 5.97 13.71
C GLY A 239 -4.36 4.59 13.58
N ASP A 240 -4.82 3.81 12.61
CA ASP A 240 -4.25 2.52 12.24
C ASP A 240 -3.72 2.56 10.80
N PRO A 241 -2.42 2.29 10.56
CA PRO A 241 -1.35 2.13 11.56
C PRO A 241 -0.72 3.47 12.00
N TRP A 242 -1.20 4.61 11.49
CA TRP A 242 -0.52 5.92 11.65
C TRP A 242 -1.25 6.86 12.61
N GLN A 243 -0.63 7.14 13.76
CA GLN A 243 -1.12 8.16 14.71
C GLN A 243 -0.82 9.59 14.28
N HIS A 244 0.18 9.75 13.41
CA HIS A 244 0.73 11.03 12.99
C HIS A 244 0.87 11.06 11.46
N PRO A 245 0.80 12.25 10.84
CA PRO A 245 1.16 12.42 9.43
C PRO A 245 2.52 11.80 9.13
N THR A 246 2.56 10.94 8.12
CA THR A 246 3.72 10.11 7.80
C THR A 246 3.94 10.11 6.29
N ILE A 247 5.20 10.24 5.88
CA ILE A 247 5.64 9.98 4.51
C ILE A 247 6.62 8.82 4.54
N ARG A 248 6.44 7.84 3.65
CA ARG A 248 7.34 6.71 3.45
C ARG A 248 7.62 6.54 1.99
N ILE A 249 8.87 6.26 1.66
CA ILE A 249 9.26 5.81 0.32
C ILE A 249 10.24 4.65 0.45
N ILE A 250 9.91 3.55 -0.21
CA ILE A 250 10.70 2.32 -0.18
C ILE A 250 11.18 2.01 -1.59
N MET A 251 12.49 1.87 -1.74
CA MET A 251 13.17 1.64 -3.00
C MET A 251 13.95 0.32 -2.98
N THR A 252 13.96 -0.40 -4.09
CA THR A 252 14.89 -1.52 -4.32
C THR A 252 16.34 -1.04 -4.37
N SER A 253 17.29 -1.95 -4.16
CA SER A 253 18.72 -1.67 -4.40
C SER A 253 19.08 -1.30 -5.84
N GLY A 254 18.22 -1.55 -6.83
CA GLY A 254 18.40 -1.05 -8.19
C GLY A 254 17.68 0.29 -8.46
N GLY A 255 17.15 0.95 -7.41
CA GLY A 255 16.52 2.27 -7.49
C GLY A 255 15.15 2.29 -8.15
N LYS A 256 14.38 1.21 -8.01
CA LYS A 256 12.95 1.15 -8.40
C LYS A 256 12.05 1.33 -7.18
N LEU A 257 10.94 2.04 -7.36
CA LEU A 257 9.93 2.24 -6.33
C LEU A 257 9.26 0.89 -6.00
N LEU A 258 9.24 0.54 -4.73
CA LEU A 258 8.47 -0.60 -4.19
C LEU A 258 7.18 -0.12 -3.54
N TYR A 259 7.27 0.99 -2.83
CA TYR A 259 6.18 1.52 -2.04
C TYR A 259 6.34 3.01 -1.83
N TYR A 260 5.24 3.74 -1.93
CA TYR A 260 5.13 5.14 -1.54
C TYR A 260 3.90 5.30 -0.67
N LEU A 261 4.00 6.11 0.38
CA LEU A 261 2.87 6.54 1.18
C LEU A 261 3.06 7.99 1.61
N ASN A 262 2.03 8.81 1.49
CA ASN A 262 1.98 10.15 2.02
C ASN A 262 0.63 10.43 2.66
N THR A 263 0.56 10.32 3.99
CA THR A 263 -0.69 10.53 4.73
C THR A 263 -0.92 11.98 5.12
N THR A 264 -0.02 12.91 4.80
CA THR A 264 -0.11 14.31 5.28
C THR A 264 -1.42 14.99 4.90
N GLY A 265 -1.88 14.82 3.65
CA GLY A 265 -3.16 15.33 3.17
C GLY A 265 -4.39 14.66 3.80
N LEU A 266 -4.24 13.50 4.44
CA LEU A 266 -5.33 12.81 5.13
C LEU A 266 -5.63 13.41 6.50
N PHE A 267 -4.64 14.06 7.13
CA PHE A 267 -4.78 14.75 8.41
C PHE A 267 -5.21 16.23 8.24
N ALA A 268 -5.14 16.78 7.03
CA ALA A 268 -5.69 18.10 6.74
C ALA A 268 -7.22 18.03 6.76
N GLN A 269 -7.86 18.91 7.54
CA GLN A 269 -9.32 19.08 7.59
C GLN A 269 -9.80 20.05 6.52
#